data_AF-A0A4V1STI5-F1
#
_entry.id   AF-A0A4V1STI5-F1
#
_cell.length_a   1.000
_cell.length_b   1.000
_cell.length_c   1.000
_cell.angle_alpha   90.00
_cell.angle_beta   90.00
_cell.angle_gamma   90.00
#
_symmetry.space_group_name_H-M   'P 1'
#
loop_
_entity.id
_entity.type
_entity.pdbx_description
1 polymer ?
#
loop_
_entity_poly.entity_id
_entity_poly.type
_entity_poly.pdbx_seq_one_letter_code
_entity_poly.pdbx_strand_id
1 'polypeptide(L)'
;MKYFLFLAATVLAIIFGACSKLSDCQAVDAKCLQQSPLNEACQQFFERWFYDAGSGQCELVAYSGCSDFGFKTAAECNACACKK
;
A
#
# COMPACT_ATOMS: atom_id res chain seq x y z
N MET A 1 -7.39 28.37 41.32
CA MET A 1 -7.80 28.95 40.00
C MET A 1 -6.80 28.63 38.89
N LYS A 2 -5.49 28.68 39.15
CA LYS A 2 -4.43 28.36 38.15
C LYS A 2 -4.42 26.88 37.72
N TYR A 3 -4.67 25.95 38.65
CA TYR A 3 -4.82 24.51 38.36
C TYR A 3 -5.95 24.18 37.40
N PHE A 4 -7.06 24.91 37.47
CA PHE A 4 -8.22 24.68 36.63
C PHE A 4 -7.91 25.02 35.16
N LEU A 5 -7.12 26.07 34.92
CA LEU A 5 -6.63 26.45 33.60
C LEU A 5 -5.62 25.42 33.06
N PHE A 6 -4.74 24.88 33.91
CA PHE A 6 -3.81 23.82 33.52
C PHE A 6 -4.53 22.50 33.18
N LEU A 7 -5.53 22.11 33.98
CA LEU A 7 -6.34 20.92 33.72
C LEU A 7 -7.13 21.06 32.41
N ALA A 8 -7.74 22.22 32.16
CA ALA A 8 -8.44 22.49 30.90
C ALA A 8 -7.49 22.43 29.68
N ALA A 9 -6.28 22.96 29.79
CA ALA A 9 -5.28 22.93 28.73
C ALA A 9 -4.81 21.49 28.41
N THR A 10 -4.64 20.64 29.42
CA THR A 10 -4.28 19.23 29.22
C THR A 10 -5.40 18.41 28.59
N VAL A 11 -6.66 18.70 28.94
CA VAL A 11 -7.84 18.01 28.37
C VAL A 11 -7.99 18.36 26.88
N LEU A 12 -7.74 19.61 26.50
CA LEU A 12 -7.77 20.03 25.09
C LEU A 12 -6.66 19.37 24.25
N ALA A 13 -5.45 19.20 24.79
CA ALA A 13 -4.36 18.52 24.10
C ALA A 13 -4.65 17.04 23.83
N ILE A 14 -5.43 16.37 24.67
CA ILE A 14 -5.83 14.96 24.49
C ILE A 14 -6.93 14.84 23.42
N ILE A 15 -7.85 15.81 23.34
CA ILE A 15 -8.93 15.85 22.34
C ILE A 15 -8.37 16.12 20.92
N PHE A 16 -7.37 17.00 20.81
CA PHE A 16 -6.73 17.33 19.53
C PHE A 16 -5.48 16.48 19.20
N GLY A 17 -4.96 15.72 20.16
CA GLY A 17 -3.71 14.94 20.04
C GLY A 17 -3.88 13.50 19.56
N ALA A 18 -5.11 12.98 19.48
CA ALA A 18 -5.36 11.67 18.90
C ALA A 18 -5.49 11.75 17.37
N CYS A 19 -4.44 12.22 16.69
CA CYS A 19 -4.21 11.76 15.33
C CYS A 19 -3.60 10.35 15.47
N SER A 20 -4.47 9.36 15.65
CA SER A 20 -4.08 7.95 15.65
C SER A 20 -3.25 7.73 14.40
N LYS A 21 -1.98 7.33 14.58
CA LYS A 21 -1.12 6.87 13.51
C LYS A 21 -1.95 6.04 12.56
N LEU A 22 -2.21 6.57 11.38
CA LEU A 22 -2.94 5.86 10.36
C LEU A 22 -2.07 4.64 10.04
N SER A 23 -2.60 3.49 10.43
CA SER A 23 -2.03 2.16 10.25
C SER A 23 -1.23 2.07 8.95
N ASP A 24 -0.03 1.50 9.04
CA ASP A 24 0.99 1.36 7.98
C ASP A 24 0.50 0.65 6.69
N CYS A 25 -0.79 0.33 6.57
CA CYS A 25 -1.44 -0.20 5.36
C CYS A 25 -2.22 0.83 4.53
N GLN A 26 -2.47 2.05 5.02
CA GLN A 26 -3.54 2.88 4.44
C GLN A 26 -3.13 3.69 3.18
N ALA A 27 -1.87 3.57 2.75
CA ALA A 27 -1.38 4.15 1.50
C ALA A 27 -0.67 3.09 0.64
N VAL A 28 -1.41 2.06 0.22
CA VAL A 28 -0.93 1.13 -0.81
C VAL A 28 -0.99 1.82 -2.18
N ASP A 29 0.13 1.82 -2.90
CA ASP A 29 0.20 2.26 -4.30
C ASP A 29 -0.93 1.58 -5.09
N ALA A 30 -1.65 2.32 -5.95
CA ALA A 30 -2.71 1.75 -6.79
C ALA A 30 -2.20 0.57 -7.64
N LYS A 31 -0.90 0.54 -7.93
CA LYS A 31 -0.21 -0.56 -8.60
C LYS A 31 -0.26 -1.88 -7.82
N CYS A 32 -0.32 -1.82 -6.48
CA CYS A 32 -0.50 -2.99 -5.61
C CYS A 32 -1.86 -3.68 -5.75
N LEU A 33 -2.84 -3.01 -6.37
CA LEU A 33 -4.19 -3.53 -6.60
C LEU A 33 -4.38 -4.01 -8.05
N GLN A 34 -3.35 -3.92 -8.89
CA GLN A 34 -3.44 -4.35 -10.29
C GLN A 34 -3.48 -5.87 -10.40
N GLN A 35 -4.23 -6.34 -11.40
CA GLN A 35 -4.24 -7.73 -11.84
C GLN A 35 -3.59 -7.83 -13.22
N SER A 36 -3.04 -9.00 -13.55
CA SER A 36 -2.49 -9.22 -14.89
C SER A 36 -3.60 -9.23 -15.94
N PRO A 37 -3.55 -8.37 -16.97
CA PRO A 37 -4.55 -8.36 -18.03
C PRO A 37 -4.39 -9.59 -18.94
N LEU A 38 -5.50 -10.31 -19.16
CA LEU A 38 -5.50 -11.54 -19.95
C LEU A 38 -5.50 -11.31 -21.48
N ASN A 39 -5.86 -10.11 -21.94
CA ASN A 39 -6.12 -9.81 -23.37
C ASN A 39 -5.42 -8.51 -23.81
N GLU A 40 -4.10 -8.47 -23.70
CA GLU A 40 -3.34 -7.32 -24.20
C GLU A 40 -3.09 -7.41 -25.70
N ALA A 41 -2.92 -6.24 -26.33
CA ALA A 41 -2.64 -6.15 -27.77
C ALA A 41 -1.29 -6.79 -28.15
N CYS A 42 -0.33 -6.76 -27.23
CA CYS A 42 0.95 -7.44 -27.39
C CYS A 42 0.83 -8.88 -26.93
N GLN A 43 1.60 -9.77 -27.55
CA GLN A 43 1.56 -11.21 -27.27
C GLN A 43 2.97 -11.79 -27.11
N GLN A 44 3.84 -11.06 -26.41
CA GLN A 44 5.14 -11.58 -26.01
C GLN A 44 5.08 -12.17 -24.60
N PHE A 45 6.03 -13.07 -24.32
CA PHE A 45 6.19 -13.69 -23.01
C PHE A 45 7.33 -13.00 -22.25
N PHE A 46 6.95 -12.07 -21.38
CA PHE A 46 7.80 -11.54 -20.32
C PHE A 46 7.20 -11.91 -18.96
N GLU A 47 7.91 -11.59 -17.89
CA GLU A 47 7.40 -11.74 -16.53
C GLU A 47 7.42 -10.40 -15.81
N ARG A 48 6.41 -10.16 -14.98
CA ARG A 48 6.31 -9.02 -14.07
C ARG A 48 5.82 -9.51 -12.71
N TRP A 49 6.13 -8.74 -11.68
CA TRP A 49 5.69 -9.03 -10.32
C TRP A 49 4.32 -8.42 -10.06
N PHE A 50 3.40 -9.20 -9.50
CA PHE A 50 2.09 -8.74 -9.04
C PHE A 50 1.91 -9.11 -7.57
N TYR A 51 1.33 -8.18 -6.80
CA TYR A 51 1.03 -8.43 -5.40
C TYR A 51 -0.33 -9.09 -5.28
N ASP A 52 -0.38 -10.27 -4.67
CA ASP A 52 -1.62 -10.93 -4.31
C ASP A 52 -1.94 -10.64 -2.84
N ALA A 53 -3.00 -9.86 -2.62
CA ALA A 53 -3.47 -9.54 -1.27
C ALA A 53 -4.08 -10.74 -0.54
N GLY A 54 -4.50 -11.80 -1.25
CA GLY A 54 -5.04 -13.02 -0.67
C GLY A 54 -3.96 -13.86 0.02
N SER A 55 -2.83 -14.07 -0.66
CA SER A 55 -1.65 -14.73 -0.07
C SER A 55 -0.75 -13.78 0.72
N GLY A 56 -0.82 -12.47 0.46
CA GLY A 56 0.07 -11.46 1.01
C GLY A 56 1.47 -11.49 0.40
N GLN A 57 1.61 -12.02 -0.82
CA GLN A 57 2.90 -12.28 -1.47
C GLN A 57 2.96 -11.66 -2.87
N CYS A 58 4.19 -11.52 -3.36
CA CYS A 58 4.45 -11.11 -4.73
C CYS A 58 4.80 -12.32 -5.58
N GLU A 59 4.14 -12.44 -6.73
CA GLU A 59 4.28 -13.56 -7.65
C GLU A 59 4.72 -13.08 -9.03
N LEU A 60 5.49 -13.91 -9.72
CA LEU A 60 5.82 -13.70 -11.13
C LEU A 60 4.65 -14.14 -11.99
N VAL A 61 4.14 -13.22 -12.81
CA VAL A 61 3.04 -13.47 -13.73
C VAL A 61 3.48 -13.14 -15.14
N ALA A 62 2.98 -13.91 -16.10
CA ALA A 62 3.18 -13.62 -17.52
C ALA A 62 2.66 -12.21 -17.87
N TYR A 63 3.46 -11.47 -18.61
CA TYR A 63 3.23 -10.09 -19.00
C TYR A 63 3.50 -9.92 -20.49
N SER A 64 2.57 -9.24 -21.16
CA SER A 64 2.53 -9.11 -22.63
C SER A 64 3.64 -8.28 -23.25
N GLY A 65 4.26 -7.38 -22.47
CA GLY A 65 5.39 -6.55 -22.92
C GLY A 65 5.08 -5.10 -23.28
N CYS A 66 3.82 -4.63 -23.32
CA CYS A 66 3.54 -3.22 -23.66
C CYS A 66 2.89 -2.34 -22.59
N SER A 67 1.86 -2.79 -21.87
CA SER A 67 1.23 -1.92 -20.86
C SER A 67 2.00 -1.92 -19.55
N ASP A 68 2.10 -0.79 -18.86
CA ASP A 68 2.84 -0.76 -17.58
C ASP A 68 2.02 -1.33 -16.40
N PHE A 69 1.75 -2.63 -16.44
CA PHE A 69 1.20 -3.40 -15.32
C PHE A 69 2.30 -4.13 -14.56
N GLY A 70 2.10 -4.26 -13.25
CA GLY A 70 3.00 -4.99 -12.38
C GLY A 70 4.39 -4.35 -12.23
N PHE A 71 5.15 -4.85 -11.28
CA PHE A 71 6.45 -4.31 -10.89
C PHE A 71 7.59 -5.00 -11.64
N LYS A 72 8.69 -4.28 -11.85
CA LYS A 72 9.87 -4.82 -12.54
C LYS A 72 10.72 -5.68 -11.62
N THR A 73 10.66 -5.41 -10.31
CA THR A 73 11.43 -6.12 -9.30
C THR A 73 10.56 -6.64 -8.16
N ALA A 74 10.98 -7.74 -7.54
CA ALA A 74 10.32 -8.26 -6.34
C ALA A 74 10.34 -7.25 -5.19
N ALA A 75 11.41 -6.46 -5.07
CA ALA A 75 11.56 -5.47 -4.01
C ALA A 75 10.49 -4.36 -4.09
N GLU A 76 10.24 -3.85 -5.30
CA GLU A 76 9.15 -2.88 -5.56
C GLU A 76 7.79 -3.48 -5.20
N CYS A 77 7.53 -4.71 -5.62
CA CYS A 77 6.26 -5.38 -5.32
C CYS A 77 6.08 -5.64 -3.82
N ASN A 78 7.13 -6.11 -3.13
CA ASN A 78 7.06 -6.46 -1.71
C ASN A 78 6.81 -5.24 -0.81
N ALA A 79 6.95 -4.02 -1.33
CA ALA A 79 6.53 -2.80 -0.65
C ALA A 79 5.00 -2.70 -0.49
N CYS A 80 4.23 -3.46 -1.27
CA CYS A 80 2.77 -3.58 -1.13
C CYS A 80 2.34 -4.37 0.12
N ALA A 81 3.23 -5.20 0.67
CA ALA A 81 2.92 -5.99 1.86
C ALA A 81 2.79 -5.07 3.07
N CYS A 82 1.60 -5.06 3.69
CA CYS A 82 1.44 -4.30 4.92
C CYS A 82 2.30 -4.91 6.04
N LYS A 83 3.16 -4.08 6.63
CA LYS A 83 3.94 -4.46 7.81
C LYS A 83 3.05 -4.27 9.04
N LYS A 84 2.86 -5.35 9.80
CA LYS A 84 2.19 -5.31 11.10
C LYS A 84 3.08 -4.72 12.18
#